data_AF-T1AZQ6-F1
#
_entry.id   AF-T1AZQ6-F1
#
_cell.length_a   1.000
_cell.length_b   1.000
_cell.length_c   1.000
_cell.angle_alpha   90.00
_cell.angle_beta   90.00
_cell.angle_gamma   90.00
#
_symmetry.space_group_name_H-M   'P 1'
#
loop_
_entity.id
_entity.type
_entity.pdbx_description
1 polymer ?
#
loop_
_entity_poly.entity_id
_entity_poly.type
_entity_poly.pdbx_seq_one_letter_code
_entity_poly.pdbx_strand_id
1 'polypeptide(L)'
;MLRLRRPSWFAVLLTLAGIAIFVRLGIWQLDRAAYKEHLLARFAHASDAPLIPFAAVSDTVPHHRYAHVAVRGHYLQDRAYMWDDQTIGEQVGVDVYVPFVVQGRERMVIVNLGFLPHTGSERNKPAMPPLPTGEVTLHGLYASMPPPGLKLGGDQIARQTQWPKLSTYLELSQISRDLDQRL
;
A
#
# COMPACT_ATOMS: atom_id res chain seq x y z
N MET A 1 54.86 12.79 -18.06
CA MET A 1 54.62 13.92 -17.13
C MET A 1 53.18 14.40 -17.29
N LEU A 2 52.27 14.09 -16.36
CA LEU A 2 50.91 14.63 -16.42
C LEU A 2 50.96 16.14 -16.13
N ARG A 3 50.73 16.97 -17.15
CA ARG A 3 50.57 18.43 -17.00
C ARG A 3 49.19 18.68 -16.39
N LEU A 4 49.10 18.84 -15.07
CA LEU A 4 47.88 19.34 -14.44
C LEU A 4 47.66 20.81 -14.85
N ARG A 5 46.68 21.05 -15.73
CA ARG A 5 46.18 22.40 -16.01
C ARG A 5 45.45 22.92 -14.77
N ARG A 6 45.67 24.18 -14.41
CA ARG A 6 44.92 24.84 -13.34
C ARG A 6 43.42 24.83 -13.71
N PRO A 7 42.53 24.33 -12.84
CA PRO A 7 41.11 24.33 -13.13
C PRO A 7 40.60 25.76 -13.27
N SER A 8 39.71 26.00 -14.23
CA SER A 8 38.99 27.27 -14.35
C SER A 8 38.18 27.54 -13.08
N TRP A 9 38.02 28.80 -12.68
CA TRP A 9 37.14 29.20 -11.58
C TRP A 9 35.72 28.66 -11.74
N PHE A 10 35.23 28.55 -12.99
CA PHE A 10 33.96 27.93 -13.29
C PHE A 10 33.92 26.45 -12.88
N ALA A 11 34.99 25.69 -13.18
CA ALA A 11 35.09 24.28 -12.81
C ALA A 11 35.11 24.11 -11.29
N VAL A 12 35.83 24.97 -10.57
CA VAL A 12 35.88 24.95 -9.09
C VAL A 12 34.49 25.24 -8.50
N LEU A 13 33.79 26.27 -8.99
CA LEU A 13 32.44 26.60 -8.52
C LEU A 13 31.44 25.48 -8.81
N LEU A 14 31.51 24.87 -10.00
CA LEU A 14 30.67 23.73 -10.36
C LEU A 14 30.93 22.53 -9.44
N THR A 15 32.19 22.24 -9.12
CA THR A 15 32.54 21.17 -8.17
C THR A 15 32.00 21.46 -6.78
N LEU A 16 32.16 22.69 -6.27
CA LEU A 16 31.63 23.08 -4.95
C LEU A 16 30.10 22.99 -4.91
N ALA A 17 29.41 23.41 -5.97
CA ALA A 17 27.96 23.25 -6.08
C ALA A 17 27.54 21.77 -6.09
N GLY A 18 28.26 20.92 -6.84
CA GLY A 18 28.03 19.48 -6.84
C GLY A 18 28.22 18.84 -5.46
N ILE A 19 29.28 19.21 -4.74
CA ILE A 19 29.53 18.77 -3.36
C ILE A 19 28.37 19.18 -2.46
N ALA A 20 27.95 20.44 -2.51
CA ALA A 20 26.84 20.94 -1.69
C ALA A 20 25.53 20.18 -1.98
N ILE A 21 25.23 19.90 -3.26
CA ILE A 21 24.07 19.10 -3.66
C ILE A 21 24.18 17.67 -3.10
N PHE A 22 25.33 17.01 -3.25
CA PHE A 22 25.48 15.64 -2.76
C PHE A 22 25.45 15.53 -1.23
N VAL A 23 26.01 16.50 -0.50
CA VAL A 23 25.87 16.57 0.95
C VAL A 23 24.41 16.74 1.34
N ARG A 24 23.68 17.65 0.67
CA ARG A 24 22.24 17.87 0.89
C ARG A 24 21.42 16.61 0.62
N LEU A 25 21.75 15.87 -0.43
CA LEU A 25 21.11 14.60 -0.75
C LEU A 25 21.47 13.50 0.27
N GLY A 26 22.70 13.47 0.76
CA GLY A 26 23.12 12.57 1.84
C GLY A 26 22.31 12.80 3.12
N ILE A 27 22.14 14.07 3.53
CA ILE A 27 21.28 14.44 4.66
C ILE A 27 19.83 13.98 4.41
N TRP A 28 19.29 14.22 3.21
CA TRP A 28 17.95 13.78 2.86
C TRP A 28 17.77 12.26 2.94
N GLN A 29 18.78 11.48 2.54
CA GLN A 29 18.74 10.02 2.68
C GLN A 29 18.67 9.59 4.16
N LEU A 30 19.44 10.24 5.05
CA LEU A 30 19.39 9.98 6.50
C LEU A 30 18.03 10.35 7.08
N ASP A 31 17.49 11.52 6.74
CA ASP A 31 16.15 11.94 7.17
C ASP A 31 15.08 10.95 6.68
N ARG A 32 15.21 10.46 5.45
CA ARG A 32 14.28 9.49 4.87
C ARG A 32 14.37 8.13 5.56
N ALA A 33 15.56 7.70 5.98
CA ALA A 33 15.75 6.49 6.77
C ALA A 33 15.08 6.63 8.15
N ALA A 34 15.36 7.70 8.89
CA ALA A 34 14.74 7.98 10.19
C ALA A 34 13.21 8.06 10.10
N TYR A 35 12.68 8.69 9.04
CA TYR A 35 11.24 8.71 8.78
C TYR A 35 10.65 7.29 8.65
N LYS A 36 11.32 6.40 7.91
CA LYS A 36 10.87 5.01 7.73
C LYS A 36 10.92 4.24 9.05
N GLU A 37 11.97 4.40 9.84
CA GLU A 37 12.09 3.78 11.16
C GLU A 37 10.96 4.20 12.08
N HIS A 38 10.66 5.51 12.16
CA HIS A 38 9.53 5.99 12.95
C HIS A 38 8.17 5.47 12.44
N LEU A 39 8.00 5.31 11.13
CA LEU A 39 6.78 4.76 10.56
C LEU A 39 6.59 3.29 10.97
N LEU A 40 7.64 2.48 10.88
CA LEU A 40 7.63 1.08 11.29
C LEU A 40 7.40 0.94 12.80
N ALA A 41 8.02 1.79 13.62
CA ALA A 41 7.80 1.80 15.06
C ALA A 41 6.34 2.11 15.42
N ARG A 42 5.72 3.10 14.76
CA ARG A 42 4.29 3.40 14.96
C ARG A 42 3.39 2.24 14.56
N PHE A 43 3.70 1.57 13.46
CA PHE A 43 2.97 0.39 13.02
C PHE A 43 3.08 -0.76 14.03
N ALA A 44 4.28 -1.06 14.51
CA ALA A 44 4.52 -2.08 15.52
C ALA A 44 3.77 -1.77 16.83
N HIS A 45 3.89 -0.55 17.36
CA HIS A 45 3.17 -0.13 18.57
C HIS A 45 1.66 -0.20 18.43
N ALA A 46 1.13 0.08 17.25
CA ALA A 46 -0.30 -0.01 16.99
C ALA A 46 -0.82 -1.44 17.08
N SER A 47 -0.06 -2.41 16.58
CA SER A 47 -0.45 -3.84 16.66
C SER A 47 -0.62 -4.32 18.11
N ASP A 48 0.16 -3.76 19.04
CA ASP A 48 0.12 -4.10 20.47
C ASP A 48 -0.93 -3.28 21.25
N ALA A 49 -1.53 -2.26 20.64
CA ALA A 49 -2.51 -1.41 21.31
C ALA A 49 -3.82 -2.18 21.57
N PRO A 50 -4.61 -1.80 22.59
CA PRO A 50 -5.92 -2.40 22.83
C PRO A 50 -6.85 -2.23 21.63
N LEU A 51 -7.65 -3.26 21.36
CA LEU A 51 -8.66 -3.18 20.30
C LEU A 51 -9.73 -2.14 20.68
N ILE A 52 -10.04 -1.28 19.73
CA ILE A 52 -11.17 -0.36 19.81
C ILE A 52 -12.24 -0.71 18.78
N PRO A 53 -13.52 -0.41 19.01
CA PRO A 53 -14.55 -0.61 18.00
C PRO A 53 -14.26 0.22 16.74
N PHE A 54 -14.35 -0.38 15.55
CA PHE A 54 -14.15 0.34 14.28
C PHE A 54 -15.02 1.61 14.18
N ALA A 55 -16.24 1.56 14.74
CA ALA A 55 -17.15 2.68 14.79
C ALA A 55 -16.52 3.97 15.38
N ALA A 56 -15.56 3.85 16.31
CA ALA A 56 -14.91 4.98 16.96
C ALA A 56 -13.94 5.76 16.04
N VAL A 57 -13.45 5.13 14.97
CA VAL A 57 -12.45 5.73 14.05
C VAL A 57 -12.90 5.76 12.60
N SER A 58 -14.05 5.17 12.30
CA SER A 58 -14.60 5.00 10.94
C SER A 58 -14.82 6.30 10.15
N ASP A 59 -15.01 7.45 10.80
CA ASP A 59 -15.26 8.73 10.13
C ASP A 59 -13.96 9.48 9.79
N THR A 60 -12.85 9.09 10.41
CA THR A 60 -11.55 9.71 10.23
C THR A 60 -10.52 8.63 9.90
N VAL A 61 -10.19 8.45 8.62
CA VAL A 61 -9.01 7.68 8.22
C VAL A 61 -7.79 8.49 8.67
N PRO A 62 -7.05 8.10 9.72
CA PRO A 62 -6.00 8.93 10.22
C PRO A 62 -4.76 8.78 9.34
N HIS A 63 -4.30 9.88 8.74
CA HIS A 63 -3.01 9.89 8.03
C HIS A 63 -1.89 9.54 9.01
N HIS A 64 -1.13 8.49 8.70
CA HIS A 64 -0.01 8.01 9.51
C HIS A 64 -0.36 7.59 10.95
N ARG A 65 -1.61 7.18 11.20
CA ARG A 65 -1.95 6.39 12.41
C ARG A 65 -2.54 5.06 12.00
N TYR A 66 -2.29 4.07 12.85
CA TYR A 66 -2.74 2.71 12.68
C TYR A 66 -3.59 2.41 13.91
N ALA A 67 -4.92 2.48 13.77
CA ALA A 67 -5.79 2.16 14.91
C ALA A 67 -6.01 0.65 14.94
N HIS A 68 -5.77 0.00 16.08
CA HIS A 68 -6.10 -1.41 16.24
C HIS A 68 -7.59 -1.56 16.48
N VAL A 69 -8.31 -2.10 15.50
CA VAL A 69 -9.76 -2.12 15.49
C VAL A 69 -10.32 -3.54 15.48
N ALA A 70 -11.50 -3.68 16.09
CA ALA A 70 -12.42 -4.78 15.86
C ALA A 70 -13.57 -4.31 14.96
N VAL A 71 -13.83 -5.02 13.87
CA VAL A 71 -14.94 -4.75 12.94
C VAL A 71 -15.75 -6.01 12.70
N ARG A 72 -17.07 -5.91 12.76
CA ARG A 72 -18.00 -7.02 12.51
C ARG A 72 -18.74 -6.81 11.19
N GLY A 73 -18.96 -7.88 10.45
CA GLY A 73 -19.55 -7.83 9.12
C GLY A 73 -19.26 -9.09 8.31
N HIS A 74 -19.33 -9.00 6.98
CA HIS A 74 -19.05 -10.14 6.10
C HIS A 74 -18.27 -9.73 4.86
N TYR A 75 -17.52 -10.68 4.29
CA TYR A 75 -16.78 -10.48 3.06
C TYR A 75 -17.70 -10.49 1.84
N LEU A 76 -17.40 -9.63 0.86
CA LEU A 76 -17.95 -9.73 -0.49
C LEU A 76 -17.06 -10.65 -1.33
N GLN A 77 -17.20 -11.96 -1.11
CA GLN A 77 -16.24 -12.98 -1.54
C GLN A 77 -16.00 -13.04 -3.06
N ASP A 78 -17.00 -12.68 -3.86
CA ASP A 78 -16.92 -12.67 -5.32
C ASP A 78 -16.20 -11.43 -5.90
N ARG A 79 -15.70 -10.53 -5.04
CA ARG A 79 -15.19 -9.20 -5.42
C ARG A 79 -13.76 -8.95 -4.95
N ALA A 80 -12.81 -9.80 -5.32
CA ALA A 80 -11.42 -9.59 -4.94
C ALA A 80 -10.62 -8.76 -5.95
N TYR A 81 -9.82 -7.84 -5.42
CA TYR A 81 -8.85 -7.02 -6.13
C TYR A 81 -7.45 -7.50 -5.79
N MET A 82 -6.61 -7.67 -6.79
CA MET A 82 -5.22 -8.11 -6.66
C MET A 82 -4.32 -6.97 -7.10
N TRP A 83 -3.47 -6.48 -6.19
CA TRP A 83 -2.39 -5.57 -6.52
C TRP A 83 -1.23 -6.41 -7.04
N ASP A 84 -0.98 -6.32 -8.34
CA ASP A 84 0.05 -7.07 -9.04
C ASP A 84 1.46 -6.49 -8.83
N ASP A 85 2.47 -7.24 -9.30
CA ASP A 85 3.88 -6.86 -9.28
C ASP A 85 4.42 -6.51 -7.89
N GLN A 86 3.87 -7.16 -6.85
CA GLN A 86 4.40 -7.04 -5.50
C GLN A 86 5.59 -7.98 -5.32
N THR A 87 6.65 -7.48 -4.70
CA THR A 87 7.84 -8.28 -4.40
C THR A 87 8.08 -8.30 -2.91
N ILE A 88 8.02 -9.48 -2.30
CA ILE A 88 8.40 -9.73 -0.91
C ILE A 88 9.59 -10.68 -0.90
N GLY A 89 10.74 -10.17 -0.45
CA GLY A 89 12.01 -10.90 -0.54
C GLY A 89 12.38 -11.19 -1.99
N GLU A 90 12.49 -12.47 -2.35
CA GLU A 90 12.79 -12.95 -3.71
C GLU A 90 11.54 -13.41 -4.48
N GLN A 91 10.35 -13.29 -3.89
CA GLN A 91 9.10 -13.77 -4.48
C GLN A 91 8.31 -12.62 -5.09
N VAL A 92 7.91 -12.78 -6.36
CA VAL A 92 6.95 -11.92 -7.05
C VAL A 92 5.55 -12.50 -6.88
N GLY A 93 4.57 -11.65 -6.60
CA GLY A 93 3.22 -12.06 -6.22
C GLY A 93 2.24 -10.90 -6.31
N VAL A 94 1.09 -11.11 -5.66
CA VAL A 94 0.02 -10.12 -5.57
C VAL A 94 -0.37 -9.89 -4.12
N ASP A 95 -0.68 -8.67 -3.75
CA ASP A 95 -1.43 -8.40 -2.51
C ASP A 95 -2.93 -8.49 -2.79
N VAL A 96 -3.66 -9.22 -1.95
CA VAL A 96 -5.09 -9.45 -2.14
C VAL A 96 -5.92 -8.54 -1.24
N TYR A 97 -6.88 -7.85 -1.85
CA TYR A 97 -7.80 -6.93 -1.18
C TYR A 97 -9.25 -7.34 -1.45
N VAL A 98 -10.04 -7.51 -0.39
CA VAL A 98 -11.45 -7.92 -0.50
C VAL A 98 -12.35 -6.95 0.26
N PRO A 99 -13.47 -6.48 -0.36
CA PRO A 99 -14.43 -5.63 0.31
C PRO A 99 -15.10 -6.36 1.46
N PHE A 100 -15.29 -5.64 2.55
CA PHE A 100 -15.93 -6.11 3.76
C PHE A 100 -17.08 -5.17 4.11
N VAL A 101 -18.28 -5.73 4.14
CA VAL A 101 -19.51 -5.00 4.45
C VAL A 101 -19.61 -4.92 5.96
N VAL A 102 -19.53 -3.70 6.50
CA VAL A 102 -19.56 -3.49 7.95
C VAL A 102 -20.99 -3.56 8.46
N GLN A 103 -21.22 -4.37 9.50
CA GLN A 103 -22.54 -4.56 10.07
C GLN A 103 -23.14 -3.23 10.55
N GLY A 104 -24.36 -2.93 10.12
CA GLY A 104 -25.10 -1.73 10.55
C GLY A 104 -24.57 -0.42 9.97
N ARG A 105 -23.77 -0.46 8.89
CA ARG A 105 -23.26 0.74 8.21
C ARG A 105 -23.37 0.61 6.69
N GLU A 106 -23.57 1.75 6.02
CA GLU A 106 -23.56 1.83 4.56
C GLU A 106 -22.14 1.80 3.97
N ARG A 107 -21.15 2.22 4.77
CA ARG A 107 -19.74 2.26 4.35
C ARG A 107 -19.12 0.86 4.44
N MET A 108 -18.49 0.44 3.34
CA MET A 108 -17.66 -0.76 3.30
C MET A 108 -16.20 -0.41 3.66
N VAL A 109 -15.41 -1.42 4.03
CA VAL A 109 -13.95 -1.28 4.16
C VAL A 109 -13.26 -2.27 3.23
N ILE A 110 -12.06 -1.95 2.78
CA ILE A 110 -11.20 -2.89 2.07
C ILE A 110 -10.29 -3.60 3.09
N VAL A 111 -10.29 -4.93 3.06
CA VAL A 111 -9.44 -5.76 3.90
C VAL A 111 -8.28 -6.27 3.07
N ASN A 112 -7.05 -6.02 3.52
CA ASN A 112 -5.85 -6.65 2.98
C ASN A 112 -5.71 -8.05 3.57
N LEU A 113 -5.77 -9.09 2.73
CA LEU A 113 -5.62 -10.50 3.11
C LEU A 113 -4.16 -10.99 3.08
N GLY A 114 -3.26 -10.13 2.61
CA GLY A 114 -1.83 -10.39 2.51
C GLY A 114 -1.37 -10.76 1.11
N PHE A 115 -0.10 -11.14 1.05
CA PHE A 115 0.63 -11.46 -0.16
C PHE A 115 0.44 -12.92 -0.57
N LEU A 116 0.15 -13.15 -1.84
CA LEU A 116 0.17 -14.47 -2.48
C LEU A 116 1.27 -14.51 -3.55
N PRO A 117 2.26 -15.40 -3.44
CA PRO A 117 3.28 -15.55 -4.47
C PRO A 117 2.68 -16.10 -5.76
N HIS A 118 3.23 -15.71 -6.90
CA HIS A 118 2.92 -16.37 -8.16
C HIS A 118 3.48 -17.80 -8.13
N THR A 119 2.61 -18.78 -8.34
CA THR A 119 2.99 -20.20 -8.43
C THR A 119 2.98 -20.66 -9.89
N GLY A 120 4.14 -21.02 -10.44
CA GLY A 120 4.28 -21.62 -11.77
C GLY A 120 4.62 -20.63 -12.89
N SER A 121 4.62 -21.12 -14.15
CA SER A 121 4.95 -20.34 -15.34
C SER A 121 3.81 -19.38 -15.71
N GLU A 122 3.98 -18.11 -15.35
CA GLU A 122 3.38 -16.90 -15.95
C GLU A 122 2.01 -17.05 -16.64
N ARG A 123 0.91 -17.04 -15.84
CA ARG A 123 -0.38 -16.40 -16.20
C ARG A 123 -1.55 -16.66 -15.26
N ASN A 124 -1.46 -17.66 -14.39
CA ASN A 124 -2.60 -17.98 -13.54
C ASN A 124 -2.60 -17.08 -12.30
N LYS A 125 -3.71 -16.35 -12.12
CA LYS A 125 -3.97 -15.56 -10.91
C LYS A 125 -3.81 -16.47 -9.69
N PRO A 126 -3.07 -16.06 -8.64
CA PRO A 126 -2.89 -16.88 -7.45
C PRO A 126 -4.25 -17.33 -6.88
N ALA A 127 -4.36 -18.60 -6.51
CA ALA A 127 -5.57 -19.13 -5.92
C ALA A 127 -5.78 -18.49 -4.55
N MET A 128 -6.93 -17.83 -4.38
CA MET A 128 -7.27 -17.20 -3.10
C MET A 128 -7.67 -18.27 -2.08
N PRO A 129 -7.24 -18.15 -0.82
CA PRO A 129 -7.76 -18.99 0.25
C PRO A 129 -9.28 -18.78 0.40
N PRO A 130 -10.03 -19.82 0.82
CA PRO A 130 -11.46 -19.69 1.06
C PRO A 130 -11.73 -18.67 2.17
N LEU A 131 -12.69 -17.78 1.93
CA LEU A 131 -13.12 -16.79 2.90
C LEU A 131 -14.28 -17.33 3.76
N PRO A 132 -14.34 -16.96 5.05
CA PRO A 132 -15.47 -17.32 5.90
C PRO A 132 -16.80 -16.85 5.31
N THR A 133 -17.79 -17.73 5.31
CA THR A 133 -19.16 -17.40 4.90
C THR A 133 -19.95 -16.81 6.06
N GLY A 134 -20.69 -15.74 5.79
CA GLY A 134 -21.52 -15.05 6.79
C GLY A 134 -20.76 -14.06 7.66
N GLU A 135 -21.36 -13.73 8.80
CA GLU A 135 -20.87 -12.70 9.72
C GLU A 135 -19.65 -13.16 10.52
N VAL A 136 -18.58 -12.36 10.47
CA VAL A 136 -17.32 -12.55 11.20
C VAL A 136 -16.89 -11.25 11.87
N THR A 137 -16.06 -11.39 12.92
CA THR A 137 -15.38 -10.25 13.54
C THR A 137 -13.91 -10.30 13.15
N LEU A 138 -13.43 -9.24 12.49
CA LEU A 138 -12.04 -9.06 12.09
C LEU A 138 -11.34 -8.16 13.09
N HIS A 139 -10.11 -8.51 13.40
CA HIS A 139 -9.18 -7.70 14.19
C HIS A 139 -8.02 -7.29 13.31
N GLY A 140 -7.66 -6.01 13.31
CA GLY A 140 -6.54 -5.56 12.50
C GLY A 140 -6.30 -4.06 12.59
N LEU A 141 -5.34 -3.58 11.81
CA LEU A 141 -4.99 -2.17 11.78
C LEU A 141 -5.81 -1.44 10.72
N TYR A 142 -6.51 -0.39 11.15
CA TYR A 142 -7.16 0.55 10.24
C TYR A 142 -6.17 1.61 9.78
N ALA A 143 -5.97 1.71 8.47
CA ALA A 143 -5.00 2.60 7.84
C ALA A 143 -5.50 3.09 6.48
N SER A 144 -4.91 4.17 5.98
CA SER A 144 -5.06 4.54 4.56
C SER A 144 -4.38 3.50 3.68
N MET A 145 -4.97 3.24 2.51
CA MET A 145 -4.30 2.47 1.46
C MET A 145 -2.97 3.17 1.08
N PRO A 146 -1.88 2.42 0.86
CA PRO A 146 -0.63 3.00 0.39
C PRO A 146 -0.87 3.79 -0.91
N PRO A 147 -0.29 4.99 -1.05
CA PRO A 147 -0.41 5.73 -2.31
C PRO A 147 0.24 4.91 -3.43
N PRO A 148 -0.39 4.81 -4.60
CA PRO A 148 0.20 4.12 -5.73
C PRO A 148 1.46 4.84 -6.19
N GLY A 149 2.43 4.08 -6.72
CA GLY A 149 3.62 4.62 -7.37
C GLY A 149 3.31 5.23 -8.73
N LEU A 150 4.18 5.00 -9.71
CA LEU A 150 3.95 5.44 -11.08
C LEU A 150 2.72 4.70 -11.66
N LYS A 151 1.69 5.45 -12.03
CA LYS A 151 0.48 4.91 -12.65
C LYS A 151 0.69 4.73 -14.15
N LEU A 152 0.77 3.47 -14.59
CA LEU A 152 0.85 3.14 -16.01
C LEU A 152 -0.46 2.47 -16.46
N GLY A 153 -0.92 2.83 -17.66
CA GLY A 153 -2.05 2.14 -18.30
C GLY A 153 -3.46 2.64 -17.95
N GLY A 154 -3.62 3.71 -17.16
CA GLY A 154 -4.95 4.24 -16.78
C GLY A 154 -5.74 3.27 -15.91
N ASP A 155 -7.05 3.47 -15.73
CA ASP A 155 -7.90 2.63 -14.86
C ASP A 155 -8.03 1.20 -15.41
N GLN A 156 -7.20 0.29 -14.91
CA GLN A 156 -7.14 -1.10 -15.37
C GLN A 156 -8.29 -1.94 -14.79
N ILE A 157 -8.79 -1.56 -13.61
CA ILE A 157 -9.90 -2.22 -12.92
C ILE A 157 -11.19 -2.07 -13.73
N ALA A 158 -11.47 -0.86 -14.23
CA ALA A 158 -12.66 -0.57 -15.01
C ALA A 158 -12.73 -1.32 -16.35
N ARG A 159 -11.59 -1.80 -16.87
CA ARG A 159 -11.52 -2.55 -18.15
C ARG A 159 -11.77 -4.04 -17.98
N GLN A 160 -11.84 -4.54 -16.75
CA GLN A 160 -11.99 -5.96 -16.46
C GLN A 160 -13.43 -6.27 -16.04
N THR A 161 -14.01 -7.30 -16.64
CA THR A 161 -15.35 -7.81 -16.30
C THR A 161 -15.29 -9.07 -15.45
N GLN A 162 -14.15 -9.79 -15.46
CA GLN A 162 -13.96 -11.05 -14.75
C GLN A 162 -13.21 -10.85 -13.42
N TRP A 163 -13.62 -11.61 -12.41
CA TRP A 163 -13.01 -11.65 -11.09
C TRP A 163 -12.02 -12.82 -10.96
N PRO A 164 -11.00 -12.71 -10.08
CA PRO A 164 -10.59 -11.50 -9.36
C PRO A 164 -9.96 -10.47 -10.30
N LYS A 165 -10.07 -9.17 -10.01
CA LYS A 165 -9.51 -8.11 -10.86
C LYS A 165 -8.07 -7.83 -10.50
N LEU A 166 -7.20 -7.71 -11.49
CA LEU A 166 -5.75 -7.56 -11.30
C LEU A 166 -5.31 -6.17 -11.77
N SER A 167 -4.49 -5.47 -10.98
CA SER A 167 -3.91 -4.20 -11.42
C SER A 167 -2.54 -3.94 -10.80
N THR A 168 -1.65 -3.32 -11.57
CA THR A 168 -0.31 -2.91 -11.10
C THR A 168 -0.35 -1.76 -10.10
N TYR A 169 -1.51 -1.13 -9.91
CA TYR A 169 -1.75 -0.16 -8.86
C TYR A 169 -3.21 -0.21 -8.41
N LEU A 170 -3.49 0.05 -7.14
CA LEU A 170 -4.86 0.12 -6.61
C LEU A 170 -5.12 1.48 -5.98
N GLU A 171 -6.33 2.00 -6.22
CA GLU A 171 -6.83 3.20 -5.55
C GLU A 171 -8.23 2.96 -5.00
N LEU A 172 -8.45 3.43 -3.78
CA LEU A 172 -9.75 3.28 -3.12
C LEU A 172 -10.89 3.94 -3.89
N SER A 173 -10.62 5.03 -4.60
CA SER A 173 -11.61 5.72 -5.46
C SER A 173 -11.94 4.95 -6.75
N GLN A 174 -11.03 4.13 -7.27
CA GLN A 174 -11.30 3.23 -8.40
C GLN A 174 -12.16 2.06 -7.94
N ILE A 175 -11.79 1.45 -6.82
CA ILE A 175 -12.55 0.34 -6.20
C ILE A 175 -13.96 0.82 -5.82
N SER A 176 -14.09 1.99 -5.20
CA SER A 176 -15.39 2.57 -4.82
C SER A 176 -16.31 2.77 -6.02
N ARG A 177 -15.78 3.29 -7.14
CA ARG A 177 -16.55 3.44 -8.40
C ARG A 177 -16.91 2.10 -9.03
N ASP A 178 -16.00 1.12 -8.98
CA ASP A 178 -16.21 -0.21 -9.55
C ASP A 178 -17.26 -1.03 -8.78
N LEU A 179 -17.34 -0.84 -7.46
CA LEU A 179 -18.35 -1.48 -6.61
C LEU A 179 -19.68 -0.72 -6.55
N ASP A 180 -19.71 0.55 -7.02
CA ASP A 180 -20.81 1.49 -6.77
C ASP A 180 -21.15 1.63 -5.28
N GLN A 181 -20.11 1.70 -4.44
CA GLN A 181 -20.21 1.70 -2.97
C GLN A 181 -19.17 2.64 -2.35
N ARG A 182 -19.50 3.22 -1.18
CA ARG A 182 -18.58 4.11 -0.45
C ARG A 182 -17.61 3.30 0.42
N LEU A 183 -16.31 3.58 0.25
CA LEU A 183 -15.20 2.97 0.99
C LEU A 183 -14.51 3.93 1.96
#